data_AF-A0A433ZZE8-F1
#
_entry.id   AF-A0A433ZZE8-F1
#
_cell.length_a   1.000
_cell.length_b   1.000
_cell.length_c   1.000
_cell.angle_alpha   90.00
_cell.angle_beta   90.00
_cell.angle_gamma   90.00
#
_symmetry.space_group_name_H-M   'P 1'
#
loop_
_entity.id
_entity.type
_entity.pdbx_description
1 polymer ?
#
loop_
_entity_poly.entity_id
_entity_poly.type
_entity_poly.pdbx_seq_one_letter_code
_entity_poly.pdbx_strand_id
1 'polypeptide(L)'
;WNRWHGALGDGAWFALLQERVLTLGATGGGALEAVRSVALPEGAAPGWLATHLAREALLLDLPAPARLRVCAGALGALARCAEGVDCTLLGPG
;
A
#
# COMPACT_ATOMS: atom_id res chain seq x y z
N TRP A 1 14.13 -12.76 7.61
CA TRP A 1 14.19 -11.57 8.48
C TRP A 1 13.36 -10.47 7.82
N ASN A 2 12.19 -10.11 8.37
CA ASN A 2 11.37 -9.05 7.80
C ASN A 2 11.95 -7.68 8.23
N ARG A 3 12.69 -7.04 7.31
CA ARG A 3 13.42 -5.79 7.58
C ARG A 3 12.51 -4.61 7.93
N TRP A 4 11.19 -4.74 7.71
CA TRP A 4 10.22 -3.66 7.88
C TRP A 4 9.27 -3.86 9.07
N HIS A 5 9.53 -4.85 9.95
CA HIS A 5 8.67 -5.11 11.12
C HIS A 5 8.49 -3.87 12.03
N GLY A 6 9.54 -3.04 12.18
CA GLY A 6 9.49 -1.80 12.97
C GLY A 6 8.68 -0.68 12.32
N ALA A 7 8.37 -0.78 11.03
CA ALA A 7 7.52 0.19 10.35
C ALA A 7 6.01 -0.10 10.59
N LEU A 8 5.61 -1.22 11.19
CA LEU A 8 4.18 -1.55 11.37
C LEU A 8 3.49 -0.67 12.44
N GLY A 9 4.25 -0.05 13.35
CA GLY A 9 3.72 0.58 14.57
C GLY A 9 2.90 1.87 14.40
N ASP A 10 2.82 2.41 13.18
CA ASP A 10 2.17 3.69 12.90
C ASP A 10 0.72 3.55 12.38
N GLY A 11 0.19 2.33 12.26
CA GLY A 11 -1.08 2.10 11.56
C GLY A 11 -1.01 2.45 10.06
N ALA A 12 0.22 2.59 9.54
CA ALA A 12 0.46 2.76 8.12
C ALA A 12 0.27 1.42 7.41
N TRP A 13 -0.40 1.45 6.26
CA TRP A 13 -0.46 0.29 5.38
C TRP A 13 0.81 0.20 4.54
N PHE A 14 1.10 -1.00 4.06
CA PHE A 14 2.28 -1.28 3.25
C PHE A 14 1.88 -1.62 1.83
N ALA A 15 2.68 -1.20 0.87
CA ALA A 15 2.55 -1.56 -0.51
C ALA A 15 3.91 -2.02 -1.05
N LEU A 16 3.93 -3.16 -1.72
CA LEU A 16 5.06 -3.66 -2.49
C LEU A 16 4.64 -3.75 -3.95
N LEU A 17 5.35 -3.04 -4.82
CA LEU A 17 5.19 -3.19 -6.27
C LEU A 17 6.40 -3.94 -6.82
N GLN A 18 6.14 -5.13 -7.36
CA GLN A 18 7.11 -5.94 -8.08
C GLN A 18 6.56 -6.25 -9.47
N GLU A 19 7.30 -5.85 -10.51
CA GLU A 19 6.88 -5.92 -11.92
C GLU A 19 5.52 -5.22 -12.15
N ARG A 20 4.43 -6.00 -12.17
CA ARG A 20 3.05 -5.52 -12.33
C ARG A 20 2.10 -6.06 -11.28
N VAL A 21 2.61 -6.47 -10.13
CA VAL A 21 1.77 -6.96 -9.02
C VAL A 21 1.95 -6.03 -7.83
N LEU A 22 0.83 -5.45 -7.39
CA LEU A 22 0.75 -4.67 -6.16
C LEU A 22 0.34 -5.59 -5.02
N THR A 23 1.18 -5.69 -4.01
CA THR A 23 0.88 -6.40 -2.76
C THR A 23 0.70 -5.41 -1.63
N LEU A 24 -0.49 -5.39 -1.05
CA LEU A 24 -0.88 -4.54 0.07
C LEU A 24 -0.82 -5.34 1.37
N GLY A 25 -0.18 -4.75 2.39
CA GLY A 25 -0.26 -5.19 3.78
C GLY A 25 -1.13 -4.22 4.57
N ALA A 26 -2.35 -4.63 4.90
CA ALA A 26 -3.27 -3.85 5.71
C ALA A 26 -2.95 -4.01 7.19
N THR A 27 -2.87 -2.90 7.91
CA THR A 27 -2.60 -2.89 9.35
C THR A 27 -3.82 -2.39 10.12
N GLY A 28 -4.07 -3.02 11.27
CA GLY A 28 -5.15 -2.72 12.20
C GLY A 28 -4.69 -3.09 13.61
N GLY A 29 -5.08 -2.31 14.62
CA GLY A 29 -4.67 -2.54 16.01
C GLY A 29 -3.15 -2.59 16.26
N GLY A 30 -2.33 -2.01 15.37
CA GLY A 30 -0.87 -2.06 15.46
C GLY A 30 -0.21 -3.34 14.92
N ALA A 31 -1.00 -4.23 14.30
CA ALA A 31 -0.53 -5.47 13.68
C ALA A 31 -0.90 -5.53 12.20
N LEU A 32 -0.29 -6.46 11.46
CA LEU A 32 -0.68 -6.80 10.09
C LEU A 32 -1.92 -7.70 10.14
N GLU A 33 -3.04 -7.20 9.64
CA GLU A 33 -4.34 -7.89 9.63
C GLU A 33 -4.49 -8.76 8.38
N ALA A 34 -4.04 -8.25 7.24
CA ALA A 34 -4.21 -8.93 5.96
C ALA A 34 -3.13 -8.56 4.95
N VAL A 35 -2.88 -9.50 4.02
CA VAL A 35 -2.11 -9.28 2.81
C VAL A 35 -2.97 -9.56 1.59
N ARG A 36 -2.95 -8.67 0.61
CA ARG A 36 -3.74 -8.74 -0.62
C ARG A 36 -2.86 -8.41 -1.81
N SER A 37 -2.92 -9.24 -2.85
CA SER A 37 -2.16 -9.00 -4.07
C SER A 37 -3.12 -8.83 -5.24
N VAL A 38 -2.86 -7.80 -6.05
CA VAL A 38 -3.65 -7.48 -7.25
C VAL A 38 -2.71 -7.23 -8.42
N ALA A 39 -3.07 -7.75 -9.59
CA ALA A 39 -2.39 -7.39 -10.82
C ALA A 39 -2.72 -5.94 -11.17
N LEU A 40 -1.70 -5.12 -11.39
CA LEU A 40 -1.88 -3.73 -11.77
C LEU A 40 -2.45 -3.69 -13.20
N PRO A 41 -3.66 -3.10 -13.39
CA PRO A 41 -4.25 -3.02 -14.72
C PRO A 41 -3.36 -2.20 -15.67
N GLU A 42 -3.40 -2.55 -16.95
CA GLU A 42 -2.68 -1.81 -17.98
C GLU A 42 -3.29 -0.41 -18.15
N GLY A 43 -2.46 0.65 -18.10
CA GLY A 43 -2.94 2.03 -18.14
C GLY A 43 -3.67 2.51 -16.88
N ALA A 44 -3.38 1.95 -15.70
CA ALA A 44 -3.99 2.36 -14.43
C ALA A 44 -4.01 3.90 -14.26
N ALA A 45 -5.21 4.47 -14.09
CA ALA A 45 -5.41 5.91 -13.93
C ALA A 45 -4.92 6.41 -12.54
N PRO A 46 -4.58 7.70 -12.38
CA PRO A 46 -4.03 8.25 -11.13
C PRO A 46 -4.88 7.99 -9.88
N GLY A 47 -6.21 7.95 -10.00
CA GLY A 47 -7.14 7.70 -8.88
C GLY A 47 -7.39 6.22 -8.56
N TRP A 48 -6.86 5.29 -9.36
CA TRP A 48 -7.14 3.85 -9.18
C TRP A 48 -6.68 3.35 -7.80
N LEU A 49 -5.51 3.82 -7.34
CA LEU A 49 -4.96 3.38 -6.05
C LEU A 49 -5.84 3.81 -4.88
N ALA A 50 -6.33 5.05 -4.87
CA ALA A 50 -7.20 5.56 -3.80
C ALA A 50 -8.49 4.72 -3.69
N THR A 51 -9.15 4.49 -4.83
CA THR A 51 -10.36 3.65 -4.91
C THR A 51 -10.08 2.22 -4.49
N HIS A 52 -8.93 1.67 -4.87
CA HIS A 52 -8.55 0.32 -4.50
C HIS A 52 -8.30 0.20 -2.98
N LEU A 53 -7.59 1.14 -2.37
CA LEU A 53 -7.37 1.18 -0.92
C LEU A 53 -8.68 1.32 -0.14
N ALA A 54 -9.58 2.22 -0.57
CA ALA A 54 -10.88 2.38 0.06
C ALA A 54 -11.73 1.10 -0.03
N ARG A 55 -11.69 0.41 -1.17
CA ARG A 55 -12.36 -0.88 -1.34
C ARG A 55 -11.78 -1.94 -0.40
N GLU A 56 -10.46 -2.08 -0.31
CA GLU A 56 -9.84 -3.07 0.57
C GLU A 56 -10.12 -2.78 2.05
N ALA A 57 -10.15 -1.50 2.44
CA ALA A 57 -10.54 -1.10 3.80
C ALA A 57 -11.96 -1.57 4.15
N LEU A 58 -12.93 -1.34 3.24
CA LEU A 58 -14.31 -1.82 3.42
C LEU A 58 -14.41 -3.36 3.48
N LEU A 59 -13.64 -4.07 2.66
CA LEU A 59 -13.65 -5.54 2.64
C LEU A 59 -13.00 -6.16 3.88
N LEU A 60 -12.08 -5.45 4.52
CA LEU A 60 -11.36 -5.90 5.70
C LEU A 60 -11.99 -5.39 7.01
N ASP A 61 -13.07 -4.60 6.93
CA ASP A 61 -13.67 -3.89 8.07
C ASP A 61 -12.65 -3.01 8.82
N LEU A 62 -11.76 -2.37 8.06
CA LEU A 62 -10.72 -1.47 8.55
C LEU A 62 -10.97 -0.03 8.08
N PRO A 63 -10.48 0.98 8.81
CA PRO A 63 -10.49 2.34 8.32
C PRO A 63 -9.58 2.48 7.08
N ALA A 64 -9.95 3.40 6.18
CA ALA A 64 -9.09 3.74 5.05
C ALA A 64 -7.73 4.28 5.57
N PRO A 65 -6.60 3.84 5.00
CA PRO A 65 -5.30 4.21 5.51
C PRO A 65 -5.00 5.68 5.24
N ALA A 66 -4.71 6.44 6.30
CA ALA A 66 -4.20 7.80 6.17
C ALA A 66 -2.73 7.84 5.73
N ARG A 67 -1.97 6.75 5.95
CA ARG A 67 -0.55 6.62 5.64
C ARG A 67 -0.27 5.35 4.83
N LEU A 68 0.51 5.48 3.76
CA LEU A 68 0.95 4.36 2.92
C LEU A 68 2.47 4.35 2.78
N ARG A 69 3.08 3.22 3.16
CA ARG A 69 4.52 2.97 3.02
C ARG A 69 4.74 2.08 1.80
N VAL A 70 5.41 2.61 0.79
CA VAL A 70 5.56 1.96 -0.51
C VAL A 70 7.00 1.54 -0.74
N CYS A 71 7.22 0.24 -0.95
CA CYS A 71 8.46 -0.29 -1.51
C CYS A 71 8.21 -0.61 -2.99
N ALA A 72 8.87 0.09 -3.91
CA ALA A 72 8.62 -0.08 -5.34
C ALA A 72 9.90 -0.22 -6.14
N GLY A 73 9.98 -1.25 -7.00
CA GLY A 73 10.96 -1.37 -8.09
C GLY A 73 10.68 -0.43 -9.28
N ALA A 74 9.56 0.31 -9.17
CA ALA A 74 8.98 1.32 -10.04
C ALA A 74 7.98 0.82 -11.09
N LEU A 75 6.86 1.55 -11.22
CA LEU A 75 6.47 2.21 -12.48
C LEU A 75 5.90 3.59 -12.09
N GLY A 76 6.80 4.58 -11.90
CA GLY A 76 6.48 5.93 -11.41
C GLY A 76 6.27 6.07 -9.89
N ALA A 77 6.94 5.26 -9.05
CA ALA A 77 6.85 5.25 -7.58
C ALA A 77 5.41 5.31 -7.02
N LEU A 78 4.60 4.35 -7.48
CA LEU A 78 3.15 4.24 -7.23
C LEU A 78 2.42 5.58 -7.46
N ALA A 79 2.87 6.27 -8.52
CA ALA A 79 2.50 7.58 -9.07
C ALA A 79 2.12 8.66 -8.05
N ARG A 80 2.86 8.69 -6.93
CA ARG A 80 2.75 9.57 -5.76
C ARG A 80 1.43 9.44 -4.99
N CYS A 81 1.03 8.18 -4.83
CA CYS A 81 0.38 7.62 -3.67
C CYS A 81 -0.96 8.23 -3.24
N ALA A 82 -1.91 8.27 -4.17
CA ALA A 82 -3.32 8.57 -3.92
C ALA A 82 -3.61 9.95 -3.30
N GLU A 83 -4.49 10.74 -3.91
CA GLU A 83 -4.94 11.99 -3.31
C GLU A 83 -5.52 11.73 -1.90
N GLY A 84 -4.97 12.41 -0.90
CA GLY A 84 -5.41 12.33 0.49
C GLY A 84 -4.73 11.25 1.34
N VAL A 85 -3.68 10.58 0.87
CA VAL A 85 -2.89 9.62 1.67
C VAL A 85 -1.44 10.07 1.79
N ASP A 86 -0.95 10.17 3.03
CA ASP A 86 0.44 10.49 3.32
C ASP A 86 1.35 9.33 2.89
N CYS A 87 2.22 9.59 1.92
CA CYS A 87 3.04 8.53 1.35
C CYS A 87 4.51 8.64 1.70
N THR A 88 5.08 7.51 2.10
CA THR A 88 6.51 7.36 2.31
C THR A 88 7.05 6.27 1.38
N LEU A 89 7.96 6.65 0.49
CA LEU A 89 8.73 5.71 -0.31
C LEU A 89 9.85 5.11 0.53
N LEU A 90 9.85 3.79 0.65
CA LEU A 90 10.94 3.02 1.23
C LEU A 90 11.91 2.69 0.09
N GLY A 91 13.14 3.18 0.18
CA GLY A 91 14.15 3.01 -0.87
C GLY A 91 14.48 1.55 -1.16
N PRO A 92 15.02 1.23 -2.36
CA PRO A 92 15.50 -0.10 -2.69
C PRO A 92 16.66 -0.44 -1.75
N GLY A 93 16.54 -1.56 -1.02
CA GLY A 93 17.59 -2.09 -0.16
C GLY A 93 18.55 -3.01 -0.90
#